data_AF-A0A538CDB4-F1
#
_entry.id   AF-A0A538CDB4-F1
#
_cell.length_a   1.000
_cell.length_b   1.000
_cell.length_c   1.000
_cell.angle_alpha   90.00
_cell.angle_beta   90.00
_cell.angle_gamma   90.00
#
_symmetry.space_group_name_H-M   'P 1'
#
loop_
_entity.id
_entity.type
_entity.pdbx_description
1 polymer ?
#
loop_
_entity_poly.entity_id
_entity_poly.type
_entity_poly.pdbx_seq_one_letter_code
_entity_poly.pdbx_strand_id
1 'polypeptide(L)'
;NNKPKLRLANPCYAGSPVTIRQCVCPPGGIAVDQNTGSIYITYSRQNGAAGGGVGVARSDDLGLTWHTFDIPGTGSTGSAFDTEWNFQPVKVDSLGNVYVTWGEVTSGGSVQIRFAVSRDHGQTWSKPVGVSTSTATNVFPTIDLVGPGQVDIGYYGATKAGDPNEVNATWNVYLAKSTNALTGAATFSPALVAAGIHKGSIESSNESSDRSLLDLFQLAVDPLGKANIVYTAGQEGPPDPTTGFTTSDTHLFFVKEQ
;
A
#
# COMPACT_ATOMS: atom_id res chain seq x y z
N ASN A 1 -11.96 -27.94 -23.93
CA ASN A 1 -11.84 -26.50 -23.62
C ASN A 1 -11.35 -26.31 -22.19
N ASN A 2 -10.03 -26.30 -21.98
CA ASN A 2 -9.37 -26.04 -20.69
C ASN A 2 -9.37 -24.55 -20.34
N LYS A 3 -10.54 -23.89 -20.39
CA LYS A 3 -10.64 -22.53 -19.86
C LYS A 3 -10.66 -22.63 -18.33
N PRO A 4 -9.83 -21.85 -17.60
CA PRO A 4 -9.92 -21.81 -16.15
C PRO A 4 -11.35 -21.45 -15.75
N LYS A 5 -11.95 -22.28 -14.89
CA LYS A 5 -13.28 -22.02 -14.33
C LYS A 5 -13.14 -20.94 -13.27
N LEU A 6 -13.17 -19.67 -13.68
CA LEU A 6 -13.29 -18.54 -12.78
C LEU A 6 -14.73 -18.54 -12.22
N ARG A 7 -14.87 -18.78 -10.91
CA ARG A 7 -16.13 -18.54 -10.21
C ARG A 7 -16.07 -17.14 -9.62
N LEU A 8 -17.05 -16.31 -9.92
CA LEU A 8 -17.21 -15.03 -9.21
C LEU A 8 -17.52 -15.34 -7.74
N ALA A 9 -16.53 -15.13 -6.89
CA ALA A 9 -16.80 -14.79 -5.50
C ALA A 9 -17.44 -13.41 -5.52
N ASN A 10 -18.71 -13.30 -5.10
CA ASN A 10 -19.37 -12.00 -4.93
C ASN A 10 -19.22 -11.56 -3.48
N PRO A 11 -18.18 -10.81 -3.11
CA PRO A 11 -18.00 -10.35 -1.75
C PRO A 11 -19.12 -9.40 -1.30
N CYS A 12 -19.93 -8.81 -2.20
CA CYS A 12 -20.84 -7.75 -1.80
C CYS A 12 -22.25 -8.22 -1.38
N TYR A 13 -22.65 -9.47 -1.63
CA TYR A 13 -24.07 -9.87 -1.46
C TYR A 13 -24.37 -11.22 -0.83
N ALA A 14 -23.40 -12.14 -0.70
CA ALA A 14 -23.64 -13.40 0.00
C ALA A 14 -22.33 -13.98 0.55
N GLY A 15 -21.90 -13.52 1.72
CA GLY A 15 -20.78 -14.15 2.46
C GLY A 15 -19.75 -13.22 3.09
N SER A 16 -19.73 -11.92 2.78
CA SER A 16 -18.86 -11.01 3.52
C SER A 16 -19.43 -10.69 4.90
N PRO A 17 -18.63 -10.74 5.97
CA PRO A 17 -19.05 -10.28 7.27
C PRO A 17 -19.50 -8.81 7.20
N VAL A 18 -20.57 -8.50 7.93
CA VAL A 18 -21.32 -7.22 7.94
C VAL A 18 -20.44 -5.99 8.26
N THR A 19 -19.22 -6.21 8.74
CA THR A 19 -18.21 -5.18 9.06
C THR A 19 -17.37 -4.73 7.86
N ILE A 20 -17.41 -5.44 6.74
CA ILE A 20 -16.79 -5.03 5.47
C ILE A 20 -17.85 -4.21 4.71
N ARG A 21 -17.63 -2.90 4.53
CA ARG A 21 -18.58 -2.04 3.80
C ARG A 21 -18.93 -2.63 2.43
N GLN A 22 -20.19 -2.51 2.02
CA GLN A 22 -20.69 -2.82 0.68
C GLN A 22 -20.09 -1.94 -0.45
N CYS A 23 -19.25 -0.97 -0.11
CA CYS A 23 -18.38 -0.24 -1.03
C CYS A 23 -17.00 -0.20 -0.39
N VAL A 24 -16.20 -1.24 -0.64
CA VAL A 24 -14.79 -1.24 -0.28
C VAL A 24 -14.15 -0.12 -1.10
N CYS A 25 -13.54 0.87 -0.45
CA CYS A 25 -12.47 1.67 -1.05
C CYS A 25 -11.18 0.96 -0.66
N PRO A 26 -10.83 -0.21 -1.25
CA PRO A 26 -9.67 -0.91 -0.76
C PRO A 26 -8.46 -0.03 -1.03
N PRO A 27 -7.60 0.23 -0.04
CA PRO A 27 -6.18 0.27 -0.34
C PRO A 27 -5.84 -1.03 -1.08
N GLY A 28 -5.76 -0.93 -2.41
CA GLY A 28 -5.80 -2.06 -3.34
C GLY A 28 -4.72 -3.06 -3.02
N GLY A 29 -4.96 -4.36 -3.16
CA GLY A 29 -3.94 -5.38 -2.91
C GLY A 29 -4.50 -6.76 -2.70
N ILE A 30 -3.89 -7.75 -3.35
CA ILE A 30 -4.17 -9.17 -3.15
C ILE A 30 -2.83 -9.91 -3.05
N ALA A 31 -2.73 -10.83 -2.10
CA ALA A 31 -1.65 -11.79 -2.03
C ALA A 31 -2.20 -13.21 -2.00
N VAL A 32 -1.45 -14.14 -2.59
CA VAL A 32 -1.80 -15.56 -2.61
C VAL A 32 -0.62 -16.33 -2.03
N ASP A 33 -0.86 -17.06 -0.96
CA ASP A 33 0.08 -18.05 -0.45
C ASP A 33 0.23 -19.16 -1.50
N GLN A 34 1.43 -19.30 -2.05
CA GLN A 34 1.71 -20.26 -3.12
C GLN A 34 1.66 -21.73 -2.65
N ASN A 35 1.76 -21.98 -1.34
CA ASN A 35 1.75 -23.33 -0.78
C ASN A 35 0.31 -23.83 -0.55
N THR A 36 -0.56 -22.94 -0.08
CA THR A 36 -1.92 -23.30 0.38
C THR A 36 -3.01 -22.85 -0.59
N GLY A 37 -2.74 -21.84 -1.42
CA GLY A 37 -3.74 -21.16 -2.23
C GLY A 37 -4.60 -20.17 -1.44
N SER A 38 -4.31 -19.94 -0.15
CA SER A 38 -5.01 -18.95 0.67
C SER A 38 -4.80 -17.54 0.11
N ILE A 39 -5.88 -16.77 0.08
CA ILE A 39 -5.93 -15.42 -0.49
C ILE A 39 -6.01 -14.41 0.65
N TYR A 40 -5.24 -13.34 0.56
CA TYR A 40 -5.22 -12.23 1.52
C TYR A 40 -5.54 -10.91 0.83
N ILE A 41 -6.42 -10.12 1.45
CA ILE A 41 -6.77 -8.76 1.03
C ILE A 41 -6.67 -7.85 2.26
N THR A 42 -6.14 -6.66 2.08
CA THR A 42 -6.11 -5.60 3.11
C THR A 42 -7.14 -4.54 2.80
N TYR A 43 -7.69 -3.91 3.83
CA TYR A 43 -8.65 -2.82 3.67
C TYR A 43 -8.55 -1.81 4.81
N SER A 44 -8.93 -0.57 4.52
CA SER A 44 -9.14 0.44 5.54
C SER A 44 -10.41 0.10 6.32
N ARG A 45 -10.24 -0.21 7.59
CA ARG A 45 -11.35 -0.58 8.48
C ARG A 45 -12.10 0.68 8.87
N GLN A 46 -13.37 0.74 8.47
CA GLN A 46 -14.27 1.79 8.92
C GLN A 46 -14.81 1.53 10.32
N ASN A 47 -15.13 2.61 11.02
CA ASN A 47 -15.17 2.59 12.45
C ASN A 47 -16.56 2.25 13.04
N GLY A 48 -16.58 1.32 14.01
CA GLY A 48 -17.59 1.18 15.08
C GLY A 48 -17.07 1.87 16.36
N ALA A 49 -17.37 1.37 17.56
CA ALA A 49 -16.90 1.96 18.83
C ALA A 49 -15.35 1.92 19.06
N ALA A 50 -14.52 1.61 18.06
CA ALA A 50 -13.15 1.08 18.24
C ALA A 50 -11.98 1.77 17.49
N GLY A 51 -12.18 2.87 16.75
CA GLY A 51 -11.14 3.45 15.87
C GLY A 51 -11.06 2.82 14.46
N GLY A 52 -10.73 3.63 13.45
CA GLY A 52 -10.26 3.18 12.12
C GLY A 52 -9.00 2.30 12.21
N GLY A 53 -8.40 1.93 11.07
CA GLY A 53 -7.16 1.12 11.05
C GLY A 53 -7.07 0.15 9.88
N VAL A 54 -6.12 -0.80 9.95
CA VAL A 54 -5.87 -1.78 8.87
C VAL A 54 -6.55 -3.12 9.20
N GLY A 55 -7.50 -3.52 8.37
CA GLY A 55 -8.13 -4.83 8.37
C GLY A 55 -7.48 -5.78 7.35
N VAL A 56 -7.54 -7.08 7.63
CA VAL A 56 -7.02 -8.15 6.77
C VAL A 56 -8.09 -9.23 6.63
N ALA A 57 -8.49 -9.53 5.41
CA ALA A 57 -9.39 -10.62 5.09
C ALA A 57 -8.59 -11.78 4.47
N ARG A 58 -8.81 -13.00 4.96
CA ARG A 58 -8.25 -14.24 4.41
C ARG A 58 -9.35 -15.14 3.89
N SER A 59 -9.16 -15.77 2.73
CA SER A 59 -10.00 -16.86 2.24
C SER A 59 -9.15 -18.10 1.99
N ASP A 60 -9.64 -19.26 2.44
CA ASP A 60 -9.00 -20.56 2.28
C ASP A 60 -9.73 -21.44 1.23
N ASP A 61 -10.74 -20.87 0.56
CA ASP A 61 -11.65 -21.58 -0.35
C ASP A 61 -11.87 -20.84 -1.67
N LEU A 62 -10.81 -20.21 -2.19
CA LEU A 62 -10.80 -19.48 -3.47
C LEU A 62 -11.74 -18.25 -3.49
N GLY A 63 -11.87 -17.58 -2.36
CA GLY A 63 -12.65 -16.36 -2.19
C GLY A 63 -14.13 -16.59 -1.86
N LEU A 64 -14.57 -17.83 -1.64
CA LEU A 64 -15.98 -18.13 -1.39
C LEU A 64 -16.42 -17.71 0.02
N THR A 65 -15.56 -17.90 1.02
CA THR A 65 -15.75 -17.44 2.40
C THR A 65 -14.51 -16.70 2.92
N TRP A 66 -14.71 -15.85 3.93
CA TRP A 66 -13.67 -14.95 4.44
C TRP A 66 -13.61 -14.94 5.96
N HIS A 67 -12.39 -14.98 6.48
CA HIS A 67 -12.03 -14.70 7.87
C HIS A 67 -11.44 -13.29 7.95
N THR A 68 -11.86 -12.49 8.93
CA THR A 68 -11.36 -11.12 9.11
C THR A 68 -10.52 -10.99 10.36
N PHE A 69 -9.41 -10.27 10.23
CA PHE A 69 -8.45 -9.95 11.28
C PHE A 69 -8.12 -8.46 11.24
N ASP A 70 -7.53 -7.95 12.32
CA ASP A 70 -7.13 -6.55 12.44
C ASP A 70 -5.65 -6.45 12.81
N ILE A 71 -4.96 -5.44 12.28
CA ILE A 71 -3.62 -5.07 12.74
C ILE A 71 -3.78 -4.09 13.91
N PRO A 72 -3.43 -4.49 15.14
CA PRO A 72 -3.64 -3.66 16.33
C PRO A 72 -2.68 -2.45 16.34
N GLY A 73 -3.13 -1.35 16.95
CA GLY A 73 -2.33 -0.13 17.07
C GLY A 73 -2.22 0.68 15.77
N THR A 74 -3.18 0.53 14.86
CA THR A 74 -3.33 1.30 13.63
C THR A 74 -4.52 2.27 13.74
N GLY A 75 -4.61 3.24 12.83
CA GLY A 75 -5.70 4.22 12.81
C GLY A 75 -5.44 5.37 13.79
N SER A 76 -4.33 6.06 13.59
CA SER A 76 -3.79 7.11 14.48
C SER A 76 -4.79 8.20 14.89
N THR A 77 -5.78 8.54 14.07
CA THR A 77 -6.83 9.52 14.39
C THR A 77 -8.18 8.86 14.69
N GLY A 78 -8.27 7.53 14.56
CA GLY A 78 -9.51 6.78 14.64
C GLY A 78 -10.38 6.90 13.39
N SER A 79 -9.87 7.49 12.31
CA SER A 79 -10.55 7.63 11.03
C SER A 79 -10.23 6.45 10.11
N ALA A 80 -11.20 6.06 9.27
CA ALA A 80 -10.94 5.07 8.23
C ALA A 80 -9.97 5.59 7.16
N PHE A 81 -10.06 6.90 6.90
CA PHE A 81 -9.22 7.63 5.97
C PHE A 81 -7.74 7.63 6.37
N ASP A 82 -7.41 7.22 7.60
CA ASP A 82 -6.04 7.15 8.06
C ASP A 82 -5.19 6.18 7.24
N THR A 83 -5.80 5.19 6.57
CA THR A 83 -5.07 4.04 5.98
C THR A 83 -5.35 3.81 4.50
N GLU A 84 -5.74 4.84 3.74
CA GLU A 84 -6.24 4.68 2.36
C GLU A 84 -5.17 4.87 1.27
N TRP A 85 -4.00 5.43 1.59
CA TRP A 85 -2.97 5.81 0.62
C TRP A 85 -2.11 4.65 0.09
N ASN A 86 -2.68 3.62 -0.54
CA ASN A 86 -1.94 2.38 -0.87
C ASN A 86 -2.18 1.81 -2.27
N PHE A 87 -1.16 1.14 -2.85
CA PHE A 87 -1.26 0.44 -4.14
C PHE A 87 -1.11 -1.08 -4.07
N GLN A 88 0.00 -1.58 -3.49
CA GLN A 88 0.25 -3.01 -3.34
C GLN A 88 0.79 -3.29 -1.93
N PRO A 89 -0.08 -3.27 -0.91
CA PRO A 89 0.25 -3.26 0.51
C PRO A 89 0.50 -4.65 1.09
N VAL A 90 0.21 -5.76 0.39
CA VAL A 90 0.24 -7.11 0.98
C VAL A 90 1.05 -8.12 0.17
N LYS A 91 1.84 -8.93 0.86
CA LYS A 91 2.60 -10.08 0.31
C LYS A 91 2.58 -11.26 1.28
N VAL A 92 2.77 -12.47 0.76
CA VAL A 92 2.96 -13.69 1.55
C VAL A 92 4.25 -14.36 1.10
N ASP A 93 5.09 -14.76 2.05
CA ASP A 93 6.34 -15.47 1.74
C ASP A 93 6.12 -16.99 1.57
N SER A 94 7.19 -17.69 1.21
CA SER A 94 7.18 -19.15 1.03
C SER A 94 6.99 -19.95 2.33
N LEU A 95 6.95 -19.30 3.49
CA LEU A 95 6.67 -19.91 4.80
C LEU A 95 5.26 -19.59 5.32
N GLY A 96 4.44 -18.87 4.55
CA GLY A 96 3.09 -18.46 4.94
C GLY A 96 3.05 -17.23 5.86
N ASN A 97 4.17 -16.52 6.04
CA ASN A 97 4.16 -15.24 6.76
C ASN A 97 3.53 -14.17 5.88
N VAL A 98 2.67 -13.33 6.48
CA VAL A 98 1.94 -12.27 5.79
C VAL A 98 2.54 -10.93 6.14
N TYR A 99 2.87 -10.13 5.13
CA TYR A 99 3.53 -8.84 5.22
C TYR A 99 2.57 -7.76 4.77
N VAL A 100 2.37 -6.74 5.60
CA VAL A 100 1.47 -5.62 5.27
C VAL A 100 2.20 -4.30 5.47
N THR A 101 2.13 -3.42 4.47
CA THR A 101 2.56 -2.02 4.55
C THR A 101 1.40 -1.09 4.23
N TRP A 102 1.35 0.09 4.86
CA TRP A 102 0.31 1.07 4.62
C TRP A 102 0.83 2.50 4.84
N GLY A 103 0.23 3.48 4.16
CA GLY A 103 0.29 4.88 4.56
C GLY A 103 -0.64 5.13 5.74
N GLU A 104 -0.14 5.79 6.79
CA GLU A 104 -0.90 6.15 7.97
C GLU A 104 -0.91 7.68 8.19
N VAL A 105 -2.09 8.30 8.11
CA VAL A 105 -2.29 9.71 8.41
C VAL A 105 -2.01 9.94 9.90
N THR A 106 -1.17 10.92 10.18
CA THR A 106 -0.86 11.38 11.54
C THR A 106 -1.79 12.51 11.95
N SER A 107 -1.84 12.84 13.24
CA SER A 107 -2.65 13.97 13.74
C SER A 107 -2.31 15.33 13.13
N GLY A 108 -1.11 15.47 12.54
CA GLY A 108 -0.69 16.67 11.80
C GLY A 108 -1.00 16.62 10.29
N GLY A 109 -1.80 15.66 9.82
CA GLY A 109 -2.19 15.50 8.40
C GLY A 109 -1.13 14.83 7.52
N SER A 110 0.13 14.79 7.97
CA SER A 110 1.20 14.09 7.23
C SER A 110 0.98 12.58 7.25
N VAL A 111 1.44 11.89 6.21
CA VAL A 111 1.29 10.44 6.08
C VAL A 111 2.64 9.73 6.28
N GLN A 112 2.64 8.69 7.09
CA GLN A 112 3.80 7.86 7.41
C GLN A 112 3.63 6.46 6.85
N ILE A 113 4.66 5.92 6.19
CA ILE A 113 4.63 4.52 5.76
C ILE A 113 4.96 3.62 6.95
N ARG A 114 4.09 2.65 7.18
CA ARG A 114 4.12 1.71 8.28
C ARG A 114 4.18 0.27 7.77
N PHE A 115 4.57 -0.63 8.65
CA PHE A 115 4.70 -2.06 8.35
C PHE A 115 4.36 -2.93 9.56
N ALA A 116 3.75 -4.08 9.30
CA ALA A 116 3.57 -5.17 10.25
C ALA A 116 3.64 -6.53 9.53
N VAL A 117 3.99 -7.57 10.30
CA VAL A 117 4.06 -8.95 9.81
C VAL A 117 3.28 -9.88 10.72
N SER A 118 2.64 -10.89 10.13
CA SER A 118 2.03 -12.01 10.81
C SER A 118 2.78 -13.30 10.47
N ARG A 119 2.99 -14.15 11.48
CA ARG A 119 3.64 -15.47 11.35
C ARG A 119 2.67 -16.64 11.52
N ASP A 120 1.38 -16.34 11.60
CA ASP A 120 0.30 -17.28 11.91
C ASP A 120 -0.92 -17.01 11.01
N HIS A 121 -0.64 -16.68 9.74
CA HIS A 121 -1.63 -16.59 8.67
C HIS A 121 -2.67 -15.48 8.90
N GLY A 122 -2.23 -14.35 9.46
CA GLY A 122 -3.03 -13.14 9.70
C GLY A 122 -3.70 -13.08 11.07
N GLN A 123 -3.56 -14.10 11.92
CA GLN A 123 -4.26 -14.17 13.21
C GLN A 123 -3.68 -13.18 14.24
N THR A 124 -2.36 -13.10 14.33
CA THR A 124 -1.66 -12.13 15.17
C THR A 124 -0.61 -11.37 14.38
N TRP A 125 -0.31 -10.16 14.83
CA TRP A 125 0.56 -9.22 14.13
C TRP A 125 1.63 -8.68 15.05
N SER A 126 2.82 -8.42 14.49
CA SER A 126 3.82 -7.59 15.14
C SER A 126 3.27 -6.20 15.45
N LYS A 127 3.86 -5.51 16.43
CA LYS A 127 3.60 -4.08 16.60
C LYS A 127 3.98 -3.34 15.30
N PRO A 128 3.17 -2.37 14.84
CA PRO A 128 3.52 -1.54 13.70
C PRO A 128 4.88 -0.84 13.89
N VAL A 129 5.71 -0.84 12.84
CA VAL A 129 6.98 -0.10 12.80
C VAL A 129 6.96 0.94 11.69
N GLY A 130 7.81 1.96 11.80
CA GLY A 130 7.98 2.98 10.77
C GLY A 130 8.90 2.53 9.64
N VAL A 131 8.49 2.79 8.40
CA VAL A 131 9.27 2.54 7.18
C VAL A 131 9.87 3.86 6.68
N SER A 132 9.07 4.91 6.56
CA SER A 132 9.47 6.21 6.00
C SER A 132 10.17 7.13 7.00
N THR A 133 11.36 6.73 7.48
CA THR A 133 12.09 7.46 8.54
C THR A 133 12.90 8.66 8.05
N SER A 134 13.04 8.85 6.72
CA SER A 134 13.85 9.91 6.10
C SER A 134 13.03 11.04 5.46
N THR A 135 11.71 11.03 5.62
CA THR A 135 10.75 11.91 4.94
C THR A 135 9.63 12.34 5.89
N ALA A 136 9.00 13.47 5.60
CA ALA A 136 8.00 14.07 6.48
C ALA A 136 6.56 13.65 6.13
N THR A 137 6.24 13.51 4.84
CA THR A 137 4.95 12.99 4.36
C THR A 137 5.17 12.08 3.15
N ASN A 138 4.33 11.07 2.99
CA ASN A 138 4.56 9.95 2.09
C ASN A 138 3.25 9.37 1.58
N VAL A 139 3.25 8.74 0.42
CA VAL A 139 2.04 8.10 -0.11
C VAL A 139 2.39 6.83 -0.87
N PHE A 140 1.37 6.00 -1.05
CA PHE A 140 1.34 4.93 -2.04
C PHE A 140 2.43 3.87 -1.89
N PRO A 141 2.56 3.20 -0.72
CA PRO A 141 3.53 2.13 -0.61
C PRO A 141 3.17 0.93 -1.50
N THR A 142 4.21 0.26 -1.96
CA THR A 142 4.20 -1.03 -2.68
C THR A 142 5.27 -1.92 -2.06
N ILE A 143 4.97 -3.19 -1.84
CA ILE A 143 5.86 -4.15 -1.19
C ILE A 143 6.20 -5.31 -2.11
N ASP A 144 7.43 -5.81 -2.02
CA ASP A 144 7.77 -7.14 -2.51
C ASP A 144 8.83 -7.82 -1.63
N LEU A 145 9.04 -9.12 -1.84
CA LEU A 145 9.86 -9.95 -0.96
C LEU A 145 11.07 -10.50 -1.72
N VAL A 146 12.25 -10.36 -1.11
CA VAL A 146 13.47 -11.07 -1.54
C VAL A 146 13.43 -12.52 -1.03
N GLY A 147 12.81 -12.74 0.12
CA GLY A 147 12.62 -14.04 0.75
C GLY A 147 11.99 -13.89 2.13
N PRO A 148 11.80 -14.99 2.89
CA PRO A 148 11.25 -14.92 4.24
C PRO A 148 12.00 -13.93 5.13
N GLY A 149 11.29 -12.90 5.59
CA GLY A 149 11.83 -11.85 6.45
C GLY A 149 12.69 -10.79 5.76
N GLN A 150 12.87 -10.88 4.44
CA GLN A 150 13.58 -9.90 3.63
C GLN A 150 12.59 -9.15 2.73
N VAL A 151 12.38 -7.88 3.05
CA VAL A 151 11.26 -7.06 2.57
C VAL A 151 11.79 -5.80 1.91
N ASP A 152 11.32 -5.52 0.71
CA ASP A 152 11.57 -4.27 -0.01
C ASP A 152 10.24 -3.50 -0.12
N ILE A 153 10.24 -2.21 0.20
CA ILE A 153 9.06 -1.32 0.15
C ILE A 153 9.40 -0.07 -0.65
N GLY A 154 8.71 0.15 -1.76
CA GLY A 154 8.74 1.40 -2.51
C GLY A 154 7.66 2.37 -2.00
N TYR A 155 7.94 3.67 -1.99
CA TYR A 155 6.93 4.71 -1.69
C TYR A 155 7.31 6.06 -2.30
N TYR A 156 6.34 6.96 -2.46
CA TYR A 156 6.60 8.37 -2.75
C TYR A 156 6.76 9.16 -1.46
N GLY A 157 7.75 10.03 -1.39
CA GLY A 157 8.05 10.80 -0.18
C GLY A 157 8.52 12.22 -0.45
N ALA A 158 8.14 13.12 0.47
CA ALA A 158 8.56 14.50 0.50
C ALA A 158 9.15 14.89 1.87
N THR A 159 10.10 15.82 1.86
CA THR A 159 10.73 16.34 3.09
C THR A 159 9.89 17.42 3.78
N LYS A 160 8.93 18.02 3.05
CA LYS A 160 7.97 18.98 3.61
C LYS A 160 6.80 18.22 4.22
N ALA A 161 6.48 18.51 5.49
CA ALA A 161 5.32 17.95 6.17
C ALA A 161 4.02 18.59 5.65
N GLY A 162 2.93 17.85 5.73
CA GLY A 162 1.58 18.32 5.38
C GLY A 162 0.71 17.19 4.82
N ASP A 163 -0.59 17.47 4.74
CA ASP A 163 -1.55 16.63 4.02
C ASP A 163 -1.11 16.51 2.55
N PRO A 164 -0.90 15.30 2.01
CA PRO A 164 -0.57 15.12 0.61
C PRO A 164 -1.50 15.85 -0.37
N ASN A 165 -2.80 15.99 -0.05
CA ASN A 165 -3.80 16.69 -0.89
C ASN A 165 -3.61 18.22 -0.91
N GLU A 166 -2.92 18.79 0.08
CA GLU A 166 -2.79 20.25 0.25
C GLU A 166 -1.34 20.75 0.14
N VAL A 167 -0.38 19.87 0.44
CA VAL A 167 1.01 20.26 0.61
C VAL A 167 1.67 20.52 -0.75
N ASN A 168 2.01 21.77 -1.03
CA ASN A 168 2.92 22.07 -2.13
C ASN A 168 4.35 21.60 -1.78
N ALA A 169 4.72 20.39 -2.23
CA ALA A 169 5.99 19.73 -1.94
C ALA A 169 6.70 19.26 -3.20
N THR A 170 7.98 18.85 -3.08
CA THR A 170 8.69 18.10 -4.12
C THR A 170 8.76 16.63 -3.72
N TRP A 171 8.17 15.77 -4.54
CA TRP A 171 8.05 14.34 -4.29
C TRP A 171 9.14 13.56 -4.99
N ASN A 172 9.53 12.45 -4.38
CA ASN A 172 10.61 11.59 -4.82
C ASN A 172 10.22 10.12 -4.63
N VAL A 173 10.87 9.22 -5.35
CA VAL A 173 10.75 7.78 -5.14
C VAL A 173 11.77 7.32 -4.12
N TYR A 174 11.32 6.55 -3.14
CA TYR A 174 12.16 5.90 -2.14
C TYR A 174 11.99 4.39 -2.18
N LEU A 175 13.06 3.67 -1.82
CA LEU A 175 13.08 2.24 -1.57
C LEU A 175 13.61 2.02 -0.15
N ALA A 176 12.83 1.33 0.68
CA ALA A 176 13.22 0.94 2.02
C ALA A 176 13.33 -0.58 2.13
N LYS A 177 14.45 -1.06 2.65
CA LYS A 177 14.73 -2.48 2.79
C LYS A 177 14.80 -2.91 4.24
N SER A 178 14.33 -4.12 4.53
CA SER A 178 14.48 -4.80 5.82
C SER A 178 14.97 -6.22 5.60
N THR A 179 15.98 -6.65 6.37
CA THR A 179 16.48 -8.03 6.36
C THR A 179 16.11 -8.80 7.64
N ASN A 180 15.36 -8.18 8.55
CA ASN A 180 15.06 -8.70 9.88
C ASN A 180 13.56 -8.65 10.19
N ALA A 181 12.69 -8.64 9.19
CA ALA A 181 11.25 -8.48 9.40
C ALA A 181 10.64 -9.58 10.27
N LEU A 182 11.24 -10.78 10.29
CA LEU A 182 10.79 -11.91 11.11
C LEU A 182 11.49 -12.01 12.48
N THR A 183 12.40 -11.11 12.84
CA THR A 183 13.16 -11.19 14.10
C THR A 183 13.09 -9.88 14.88
N GLY A 184 12.39 -9.89 16.01
CA GLY A 184 12.21 -8.68 16.84
C GLY A 184 11.33 -7.63 16.17
N ALA A 185 11.62 -6.35 16.44
CA ALA A 185 11.01 -5.23 15.74
C ALA A 185 11.75 -5.00 14.41
N ALA A 186 11.02 -5.09 13.29
CA ALA A 186 11.59 -4.89 11.96
C ALA A 186 12.21 -3.49 11.84
N THR A 187 13.37 -3.41 11.19
CA THR A 187 14.06 -2.15 10.90
C THR A 187 14.16 -1.94 9.40
N PHE A 188 13.96 -0.71 8.95
CA PHE A 188 14.01 -0.33 7.54
C PHE A 188 15.10 0.71 7.28
N SER A 189 15.74 0.60 6.13
CA SER A 189 16.73 1.57 5.64
C SER A 189 16.25 2.19 4.33
N PRO A 190 15.61 3.38 4.37
CA PRO A 190 15.16 4.09 3.17
C PRO A 190 16.32 4.71 2.40
N ALA A 191 16.25 4.63 1.07
CA ALA A 191 17.16 5.28 0.15
C ALA A 191 16.38 5.99 -0.97
N LEU A 192 16.89 7.14 -1.41
CA LEU A 192 16.37 7.88 -2.55
C LEU A 192 16.66 7.10 -3.84
N VAL A 193 15.63 6.83 -4.64
CA VAL A 193 15.73 6.15 -5.93
C VAL A 193 15.71 7.15 -7.08
N ALA A 194 14.75 8.07 -7.06
CA ALA A 194 14.59 9.10 -8.09
C ALA A 194 14.09 10.40 -7.45
N ALA A 195 14.71 11.52 -7.81
CA ALA A 195 14.40 12.82 -7.25
C ALA A 195 13.44 13.62 -8.15
N GLY A 196 12.61 14.47 -7.55
CA GLY A 196 11.85 15.50 -8.24
C GLY A 196 10.83 14.97 -9.25
N ILE A 197 10.14 13.88 -8.92
CA ILE A 197 9.15 13.26 -9.81
C ILE A 197 7.88 14.11 -9.96
N HIS A 198 7.61 14.98 -8.99
CA HIS A 198 6.39 15.78 -8.95
C HIS A 198 6.57 17.00 -8.04
N LYS A 199 5.91 18.12 -8.37
CA LYS A 199 5.80 19.31 -7.53
C LYS A 199 4.34 19.71 -7.38
N GLY A 200 3.92 19.95 -6.14
CA GLY A 200 2.54 20.25 -5.81
C GLY A 200 1.99 19.27 -4.77
N SER A 201 0.68 19.33 -4.57
CA SER A 201 -0.07 18.32 -3.84
C SER A 201 -0.23 17.06 -4.70
N ILE A 202 -0.48 15.93 -4.06
CA ILE A 202 -0.92 14.69 -4.71
C ILE A 202 -2.32 14.41 -4.19
N GLU A 203 -3.32 14.58 -5.05
CA GLU A 203 -4.73 14.45 -4.68
C GLU A 203 -5.20 12.99 -4.75
N SER A 204 -5.75 12.47 -3.65
CA SER A 204 -6.49 11.19 -3.62
C SER A 204 -7.97 11.35 -3.29
N SER A 205 -8.37 12.46 -2.67
CA SER A 205 -9.77 12.88 -2.55
C SER A 205 -10.32 13.35 -3.91
N ASN A 206 -11.62 13.37 -4.11
CA ASN A 206 -12.21 13.74 -5.40
C ASN A 206 -12.45 15.26 -5.50
N GLU A 207 -11.66 16.09 -4.81
CA GLU A 207 -12.03 17.48 -4.54
C GLU A 207 -11.12 18.55 -5.20
N SER A 208 -9.82 18.30 -5.49
CA SER A 208 -9.06 19.20 -6.42
C SER A 208 -7.78 18.67 -7.10
N SER A 209 -7.92 18.50 -8.42
CA SER A 209 -7.01 18.56 -9.59
C SER A 209 -5.65 17.85 -9.72
N ASP A 210 -4.78 17.67 -8.73
CA ASP A 210 -3.46 17.09 -9.06
C ASP A 210 -3.40 15.55 -8.98
N ARG A 211 -3.84 14.93 -10.08
CA ARG A 211 -3.70 13.49 -10.35
C ARG A 211 -2.67 13.21 -11.44
N SER A 212 -1.67 14.08 -11.59
CA SER A 212 -0.66 14.00 -12.67
C SER A 212 0.25 12.78 -12.60
N LEU A 213 0.22 12.04 -11.48
CA LEU A 213 0.91 10.77 -11.28
C LEU A 213 0.09 9.53 -11.69
N LEU A 214 -1.14 9.69 -12.19
CA LEU A 214 -1.90 8.63 -12.89
C LEU A 214 -2.00 7.26 -12.16
N ASP A 215 -1.90 7.22 -10.84
CA ASP A 215 -2.07 6.02 -10.00
C ASP A 215 -1.27 4.77 -10.42
N LEU A 216 -0.07 4.94 -10.98
CA LEU A 216 0.80 3.82 -11.42
C LEU A 216 2.14 3.81 -10.67
N PHE A 217 2.23 2.96 -9.65
CA PHE A 217 3.47 2.70 -8.94
C PHE A 217 3.55 1.26 -8.45
N GLN A 218 4.64 0.57 -8.79
CA GLN A 218 4.82 -0.83 -8.41
C GLN A 218 6.31 -1.16 -8.26
N LEU A 219 6.59 -1.94 -7.21
CA LEU A 219 7.86 -2.61 -6.98
C LEU A 219 7.72 -4.10 -7.32
N ALA A 220 8.75 -4.66 -7.94
CA ALA A 220 8.92 -6.10 -8.11
C ALA A 220 10.37 -6.49 -7.83
N VAL A 221 10.58 -7.56 -7.07
CA VAL A 221 11.89 -8.16 -6.81
C VAL A 221 12.13 -9.27 -7.83
N ASP A 222 13.27 -9.22 -8.53
CA ASP A 222 13.64 -10.24 -9.50
C ASP A 222 14.25 -11.50 -8.84
N PRO A 223 14.48 -12.59 -9.58
CA PRO A 223 15.07 -13.82 -9.03
C PRO A 223 16.47 -13.67 -8.45
N LEU A 224 17.16 -12.54 -8.69
CA LEU A 224 18.46 -12.23 -8.08
C LEU A 224 18.32 -11.40 -6.80
N GLY A 225 17.09 -11.15 -6.34
CA GLY A 225 16.80 -10.34 -5.16
C GLY A 225 16.93 -8.84 -5.41
N LYS A 226 16.88 -8.38 -6.67
CA LYS A 226 17.03 -6.97 -7.03
C LYS A 226 15.68 -6.29 -7.23
N ALA A 227 15.53 -5.10 -6.68
CA ALA A 227 14.33 -4.28 -6.84
C ALA A 227 14.22 -3.71 -8.26
N ASN A 228 13.01 -3.78 -8.84
CA ASN A 228 12.63 -3.17 -10.10
C ASN A 228 11.38 -2.33 -9.84
N ILE A 229 11.44 -1.04 -10.15
CA ILE A 229 10.40 -0.08 -9.79
C ILE A 229 9.91 0.57 -11.07
N VAL A 230 8.59 0.47 -11.29
CA VAL A 230 7.89 1.30 -12.26
C VAL A 230 7.18 2.41 -11.50
N TYR A 231 7.32 3.65 -11.97
CA TYR A 231 6.71 4.82 -11.37
C TYR A 231 6.38 5.85 -12.43
N THR A 232 5.45 6.72 -12.12
CA THR A 232 5.12 7.89 -12.92
C THR A 232 5.81 9.13 -12.38
N ALA A 233 6.26 10.00 -13.28
CA ALA A 233 6.62 11.37 -12.93
C ALA A 233 5.88 12.32 -13.87
N GLY A 234 5.48 13.47 -13.36
CA GLY A 234 4.65 14.43 -14.08
C GLY A 234 4.35 15.64 -13.20
N GLN A 235 3.78 16.68 -13.78
CA GLN A 235 3.37 17.90 -13.06
C GLN A 235 1.90 18.18 -13.32
N GLU A 236 1.25 18.95 -12.44
CA GLU A 236 -0.03 19.56 -12.77
C GLU A 236 0.10 20.35 -14.07
N GLY A 237 -0.86 20.19 -14.96
CA GLY A 237 -0.90 20.87 -16.25
C GLY A 237 -2.26 21.51 -16.52
N PRO A 238 -2.40 22.27 -17.61
CA PRO A 238 -3.71 22.72 -18.06
C PRO A 238 -4.62 21.50 -18.33
N PRO A 239 -5.94 21.62 -18.18
CA PRO A 239 -6.86 20.52 -18.46
C PRO A 239 -6.75 20.07 -19.91
N ASP A 240 -6.53 18.78 -20.13
CA ASP A 240 -6.61 18.19 -21.46
C ASP A 240 -8.08 18.29 -21.96
N PRO A 241 -8.32 18.84 -23.16
CA PRO A 241 -9.67 19.13 -23.64
C PRO A 241 -10.49 17.88 -23.98
N THR A 242 -9.86 16.70 -24.04
CA THR A 242 -10.52 15.42 -24.36
C THR A 242 -10.87 14.63 -23.11
N THR A 243 -9.99 14.65 -22.12
CA THR A 243 -10.05 13.80 -20.92
C THR A 243 -10.39 14.59 -19.65
N GLY A 244 -10.18 15.91 -19.65
CA GLY A 244 -10.34 16.77 -18.49
C GLY A 244 -9.20 16.64 -17.46
N PHE A 245 -8.23 15.76 -17.68
CA PHE A 245 -7.09 15.58 -16.78
C PHE A 245 -6.10 16.74 -16.88
N THR A 246 -5.64 17.22 -15.74
CA THR A 246 -4.68 18.32 -15.59
C THR A 246 -3.26 17.77 -15.42
N THR A 247 -2.63 17.36 -16.53
CA THR A 247 -1.28 16.80 -16.50
C THR A 247 -0.35 17.48 -17.50
N SER A 248 0.94 17.57 -17.17
CA SER A 248 1.99 18.00 -18.07
C SER A 248 3.25 17.17 -17.85
N ASP A 249 3.93 16.83 -18.95
CA ASP A 249 5.16 16.01 -18.95
C ASP A 249 5.02 14.70 -18.16
N THR A 250 3.83 14.10 -18.13
CA THR A 250 3.60 12.84 -17.42
C THR A 250 4.13 11.66 -18.23
N HIS A 251 5.09 10.94 -17.66
CA HIS A 251 5.69 9.76 -18.26
C HIS A 251 5.80 8.59 -17.27
N LEU A 252 5.80 7.38 -17.82
CA LEU A 252 6.11 6.16 -17.08
C LEU A 252 7.62 5.90 -17.12
N PHE A 253 8.22 5.72 -15.96
CA PHE A 253 9.64 5.45 -15.77
C PHE A 253 9.86 4.06 -15.19
N PHE A 254 11.03 3.51 -15.46
CA PHE A 254 11.49 2.23 -14.93
C PHE A 254 12.91 2.38 -14.38
N VAL A 255 13.13 1.88 -13.17
CA VAL A 255 14.45 1.79 -12.54
C VAL A 255 14.69 0.38 -12.05
N LYS A 256 15.91 -0.11 -12.26
CA LYS A 256 16.38 -1.41 -11.77
C LYS A 256 17.58 -1.22 -10.85
N GLU A 257 17.55 -1.88 -9.69
CA GLU A 257 18.68 -2.01 -8.79
C GLU A 257 19.80 -2.84 -9.45
N GLN A 258 21.03 -2.31 -9.43
CA GLN A 258 22.22 -2.98 -9.97
C GLN A 258 22.89 -3.87 -8.91
#